data_AF-A8UM60-F1
#
_entry.id   AF-A8UM60-F1
#
_cell.length_a   1.000
_cell.length_b   1.000
_cell.length_c   1.000
_cell.angle_alpha   90.00
_cell.angle_beta   90.00
_cell.angle_gamma   90.00
#
_symmetry.space_group_name_H-M   'P 1'
#
loop_
_entity.id
_entity.type
_entity.pdbx_description
1 polymer ?
#
loop_
_entity_poly.entity_id
_entity_poly.type
_entity_poly.pdbx_seq_one_letter_code
_entity_poly.pdbx_strand_id
1 'polypeptide(L)'
;MNFDLEDKLNEYAKRNDLNSAIQLAESELSKIPQTEFHQLIGMNLLHLESELSKFISNFYSSVKLKYTFSFTKKLKAFYCEMNGFTINYDRWFIDLFSFSEIGQEDFDWLADYEHSANKDMTITGFENIQKVYEDVYKNQKFDIPEIEQAYEVAELLVILRLQELFRKTYKSAKESAEKWSDYPMFVTAHDYEMIYKIN
;
A
#
# COMPACT_ATOMS: atom_id res chain seq x y z
N MET A 1 10.82 -13.19 6.51
CA MET A 1 10.19 -11.89 6.83
C MET A 1 10.57 -11.51 8.25
N ASN A 2 10.95 -10.24 8.49
CA ASN A 2 11.32 -9.74 9.80
C ASN A 2 10.08 -9.38 10.64
N PHE A 3 9.46 -10.39 11.25
CA PHE A 3 8.22 -10.25 12.01
C PHE A 3 8.33 -9.25 13.18
N ASP A 4 9.48 -9.18 13.86
CA ASP A 4 9.70 -8.24 14.97
C ASP A 4 9.67 -6.77 14.51
N LEU A 5 10.14 -6.49 13.29
CA LEU A 5 10.05 -5.15 12.72
C LEU A 5 8.64 -4.87 12.22
N GLU A 6 8.02 -5.80 11.51
CA GLU A 6 6.65 -5.67 11.02
C GLU A 6 5.67 -5.36 12.17
N ASP A 7 5.73 -6.09 13.28
CA ASP A 7 4.89 -5.85 14.46
C ASP A 7 5.04 -4.42 14.99
N LYS A 8 6.29 -3.93 15.09
CA LYS A 8 6.56 -2.56 15.54
C LYS A 8 5.99 -1.53 14.57
N LEU A 9 6.18 -1.73 13.27
CA LEU A 9 5.68 -0.82 12.23
C LEU A 9 4.16 -0.80 12.19
N ASN A 10 3.52 -1.97 12.33
CA ASN A 10 2.07 -2.11 12.40
C ASN A 10 1.49 -1.34 13.60
N GLU A 11 2.17 -1.39 14.75
CA GLU A 11 1.77 -0.61 15.93
C GLU A 11 1.84 0.92 15.71
N TYR A 12 2.76 1.42 14.89
CA TYR A 12 2.76 2.83 14.45
C TYR A 12 1.65 3.12 13.45
N ALA A 13 1.43 2.23 12.47
CA ALA A 13 0.37 2.37 11.47
C ALA A 13 -1.03 2.44 12.11
N LYS A 14 -1.33 1.57 13.08
CA LYS A 14 -2.58 1.59 13.87
C LYS A 14 -2.82 2.91 14.60
N ARG A 15 -1.75 3.60 15.00
CA ARG A 15 -1.78 4.91 15.66
C ARG A 15 -1.76 6.09 14.70
N ASN A 16 -1.84 5.84 13.39
CA ASN A 16 -1.72 6.85 12.33
C ASN A 16 -0.39 7.62 12.36
N ASP A 17 0.68 6.98 12.84
CA ASP A 17 2.03 7.55 12.92
C ASP A 17 2.97 6.96 11.87
N LEU A 18 2.56 7.05 10.60
CA LEU A 18 3.37 6.54 9.49
C LEU A 18 4.73 7.23 9.37
N ASN A 19 4.87 8.47 9.85
CA ASN A 19 6.15 9.17 9.77
C ASN A 19 7.21 8.48 10.63
N SER A 20 6.85 8.13 11.87
CA SER A 20 7.75 7.38 12.75
C SER A 20 7.95 5.94 12.28
N ALA A 21 6.93 5.30 11.69
CA ALA A 21 7.10 3.98 11.05
C ALA A 21 8.16 4.01 9.94
N ILE A 22 8.05 4.98 9.01
CA ILE A 22 8.99 5.17 7.91
C ILE A 22 10.40 5.46 8.43
N GLN A 23 10.53 6.39 9.38
CA GLN A 23 11.83 6.71 9.98
C GLN A 23 12.48 5.49 10.65
N LEU A 24 11.68 4.66 11.34
CA LEU A 24 12.18 3.42 11.93
C LEU A 24 12.66 2.45 10.86
N ALA A 25 11.87 2.20 9.81
CA ALA A 25 12.25 1.30 8.72
C ALA A 25 13.51 1.78 7.98
N GLU A 26 13.63 3.08 7.67
CA GLU A 26 14.84 3.66 7.08
C GLU A 26 16.05 3.56 8.01
N SER A 27 15.83 3.75 9.32
CA SER A 27 16.90 3.59 10.31
C SER A 27 17.35 2.14 10.44
N GLU A 28 16.46 1.16 10.37
CA GLU A 28 16.84 -0.26 10.37
C GLU A 28 17.59 -0.62 9.09
N LEU A 29 17.12 -0.15 7.93
CA LEU A 29 17.82 -0.37 6.66
C LEU A 29 19.25 0.18 6.70
N SER A 30 19.43 1.38 7.27
CA SER A 30 20.75 2.04 7.39
C SER A 30 21.75 1.32 8.31
N LYS A 31 21.30 0.39 9.17
CA LYS A 31 22.19 -0.39 10.05
C LYS A 31 22.78 -1.61 9.37
N ILE A 32 22.19 -2.04 8.25
CA ILE A 32 22.63 -3.20 7.46
C ILE A 32 23.81 -2.77 6.59
N PRO A 33 24.77 -3.66 6.27
CA PRO A 33 25.79 -3.33 5.28
C PRO A 33 25.17 -2.88 3.95
N GLN A 34 25.85 -1.94 3.27
CA GLN A 34 25.33 -1.30 2.07
C GLN A 34 24.94 -2.32 0.98
N THR A 35 23.69 -2.20 0.51
CA THR A 35 23.12 -2.95 -0.62
C THR A 35 22.42 -1.99 -1.58
N GLU A 36 21.96 -2.49 -2.74
CA GLU A 36 21.19 -1.66 -3.68
C GLU A 36 19.81 -1.26 -3.15
N PHE A 37 19.27 -1.92 -2.11
CA PHE A 37 18.03 -1.52 -1.45
C PHE A 37 18.14 -0.18 -0.70
N HIS A 38 19.36 0.22 -0.29
CA HIS A 38 19.57 1.47 0.45
C HIS A 38 19.16 2.72 -0.33
N GLN A 39 19.01 2.63 -1.64
CA GLN A 39 18.49 3.73 -2.45
C GLN A 39 17.05 4.12 -2.03
N LEU A 40 16.29 3.22 -1.39
CA LEU A 40 14.92 3.47 -0.93
C LEU A 40 14.85 4.52 0.20
N ILE A 41 15.96 4.77 0.90
CA ILE A 41 16.03 5.78 1.96
C ILE A 41 15.77 7.17 1.37
N GLY A 42 14.77 7.86 1.90
CA GLY A 42 14.33 9.19 1.45
C GLY A 42 13.47 9.19 0.18
N MET A 43 13.31 8.05 -0.50
CA MET A 43 12.40 7.94 -1.65
C MET A 43 10.94 7.96 -1.20
N ASN A 44 10.03 8.44 -2.05
CA ASN A 44 8.60 8.43 -1.78
C ASN A 44 7.79 8.34 -3.09
N LEU A 45 6.49 8.09 -2.95
CA LEU A 45 5.56 7.98 -4.08
C LEU A 45 4.64 9.21 -4.22
N LEU A 46 4.92 10.31 -3.51
CA LEU A 46 3.99 11.45 -3.41
C LEU A 46 3.72 12.17 -4.74
N HIS A 47 4.61 12.01 -5.72
CA HIS A 47 4.39 12.52 -7.08
C HIS A 47 3.16 11.89 -7.77
N LEU A 48 2.70 10.73 -7.31
CA LEU A 48 1.51 10.02 -7.81
C LEU A 48 0.19 10.53 -7.21
N GLU A 49 0.21 11.48 -6.28
CA GLU A 49 -0.98 11.94 -5.54
C GLU A 49 -2.15 12.32 -6.46
N SER A 50 -1.88 13.13 -7.49
CA SER A 50 -2.92 13.57 -8.42
C SER A 50 -3.49 12.44 -9.27
N GLU A 51 -2.65 11.48 -9.66
CA GLU A 51 -3.08 10.33 -10.45
C GLU A 51 -3.92 9.38 -9.61
N LEU A 52 -3.47 9.12 -8.37
CA LEU A 52 -4.20 8.28 -7.41
C LEU A 52 -5.57 8.89 -7.07
N SER A 53 -5.65 10.20 -6.82
CA SER A 53 -6.92 10.89 -6.56
C SER A 53 -7.91 10.68 -7.71
N LYS A 54 -7.45 10.84 -8.95
CA LYS A 54 -8.26 10.62 -10.15
C LYS A 54 -8.69 9.15 -10.28
N PHE A 55 -7.79 8.21 -9.98
CA PHE A 55 -8.09 6.78 -10.00
C PHE A 55 -9.21 6.42 -9.02
N ILE A 56 -9.11 6.89 -7.77
CA ILE A 56 -10.13 6.69 -6.73
C ILE A 56 -11.46 7.36 -7.11
N SER A 57 -11.44 8.59 -7.62
CA SER A 57 -12.66 9.29 -8.07
C SER A 57 -13.40 8.55 -9.18
N ASN A 58 -12.67 7.97 -10.13
CA ASN A 58 -13.25 7.16 -11.20
C ASN A 58 -13.88 5.87 -10.63
N PHE A 59 -13.19 5.19 -9.72
CA PHE A 59 -13.70 3.99 -9.07
C PHE A 59 -14.93 4.27 -8.21
N TYR A 60 -14.92 5.32 -7.40
CA TYR A 60 -16.08 5.76 -6.63
C TYR A 60 -17.30 6.00 -7.52
N SER A 61 -17.10 6.64 -8.68
CA SER A 61 -18.17 6.90 -9.65
C SER A 61 -18.75 5.60 -10.21
N SER A 62 -17.92 4.58 -10.51
CA SER A 62 -18.39 3.28 -10.98
C SER A 62 -19.13 2.50 -9.88
N VAL A 63 -18.62 2.51 -8.64
CA VAL A 63 -19.27 1.88 -7.48
C VAL A 63 -20.64 2.51 -7.24
N LYS A 64 -20.73 3.85 -7.21
CA LYS A 64 -21.99 4.55 -7.00
C LYS A 64 -23.02 4.20 -8.07
N LEU A 65 -22.62 4.14 -9.34
CA LEU A 65 -23.51 3.75 -10.43
C LEU A 65 -24.04 2.32 -10.21
N LYS A 66 -23.18 1.36 -9.87
CA LYS A 66 -23.60 -0.02 -9.59
C LYS A 66 -24.55 -0.10 -8.40
N TYR A 67 -24.26 0.61 -7.31
CA TYR A 67 -25.07 0.53 -6.09
C TYR A 67 -26.41 1.27 -6.22
N THR A 68 -26.51 2.25 -7.13
CA THR A 68 -27.80 2.90 -7.43
C THR A 68 -28.87 1.89 -7.90
N PHE A 69 -28.45 0.80 -8.55
CA PHE A 69 -29.33 -0.27 -9.00
C PHE A 69 -29.51 -1.40 -7.97
N SER A 70 -28.88 -1.30 -6.80
CA SER A 70 -28.95 -2.29 -5.73
C SER A 70 -29.60 -1.67 -4.50
N PHE A 71 -30.88 -2.01 -4.26
CA PHE A 71 -31.67 -1.44 -3.15
C PHE A 71 -31.14 -1.79 -1.74
N THR A 72 -30.25 -2.78 -1.63
CA THR A 72 -29.69 -3.25 -0.35
C THR A 72 -28.27 -2.79 -0.10
N LYS A 73 -27.54 -2.29 -1.11
CA LYS A 73 -26.11 -1.98 -1.00
C LYS A 73 -25.85 -0.49 -0.87
N LYS A 74 -24.98 -0.12 0.07
CA LYS A 74 -24.46 1.25 0.25
C LYS A 74 -22.98 1.16 0.51
N LEU A 75 -22.18 1.99 -0.14
CA LEU A 75 -20.74 2.04 0.10
C LEU A 75 -20.46 2.34 1.58
N LYS A 76 -19.51 1.61 2.15
CA LYS A 76 -19.02 1.80 3.53
C LYS A 76 -17.52 1.97 3.60
N ALA A 77 -16.76 1.27 2.77
CA ALA A 77 -15.31 1.34 2.78
C ALA A 77 -14.72 1.05 1.41
N PHE A 78 -13.46 1.44 1.27
CA PHE A 78 -12.57 1.02 0.20
C PHE A 78 -11.41 0.21 0.75
N TYR A 79 -10.87 -0.67 -0.09
CA TYR A 79 -9.60 -1.34 0.16
C TYR A 79 -8.69 -1.14 -1.05
N CYS A 80 -7.41 -0.94 -0.80
CA CYS A 80 -6.36 -0.95 -1.78
C CYS A 80 -5.40 -2.09 -1.47
N GLU A 81 -5.11 -2.88 -2.50
CA GLU A 81 -4.08 -3.90 -2.46
C GLU A 81 -3.06 -3.62 -3.57
N MET A 82 -1.79 -3.46 -3.20
CA MET A 82 -0.69 -3.55 -4.15
C MET A 82 -0.46 -5.01 -4.51
N ASN A 83 -0.12 -5.31 -5.76
CA ASN A 83 0.18 -6.68 -6.18
C ASN A 83 1.35 -7.31 -5.39
N GLY A 84 1.55 -8.63 -5.54
CA GLY A 84 2.72 -9.33 -4.99
C GLY A 84 4.03 -8.84 -5.63
N PHE A 85 4.48 -7.67 -5.21
CA PHE A 85 5.44 -6.81 -5.92
C PHE A 85 6.86 -7.34 -5.92
N THR A 86 7.15 -8.22 -4.97
CA THR A 86 8.47 -8.78 -4.70
C THR A 86 8.82 -9.90 -5.70
N ILE A 87 7.79 -10.62 -6.17
CA ILE A 87 7.88 -11.60 -7.26
C ILE A 87 7.47 -11.03 -8.62
N ASN A 88 6.57 -10.03 -8.65
CA ASN A 88 6.10 -9.36 -9.86
C ASN A 88 6.84 -8.03 -10.09
N TYR A 89 8.17 -8.10 -10.16
CA TYR A 89 9.04 -6.92 -10.27
C TYR A 89 8.92 -6.18 -11.62
N ASP A 90 8.39 -6.80 -12.68
CA ASP A 90 8.25 -6.16 -14.00
C ASP A 90 7.27 -4.98 -14.01
N ARG A 91 6.27 -5.00 -13.12
CA ARG A 91 5.27 -3.94 -13.00
C ARG A 91 4.60 -3.98 -11.63
N TRP A 92 4.74 -2.89 -10.90
CA TRP A 92 4.00 -2.68 -9.65
C TRP A 92 2.72 -1.92 -9.91
N PHE A 93 1.63 -2.34 -9.30
CA PHE A 93 0.33 -1.71 -9.47
C PHE A 93 -0.55 -1.90 -8.23
N ILE A 94 -1.60 -1.09 -8.15
CA ILE A 94 -2.65 -1.19 -7.14
C ILE A 94 -4.00 -1.51 -7.74
N ASP A 95 -4.77 -2.30 -7.00
CA ASP A 95 -6.18 -2.56 -7.22
C ASP A 95 -7.02 -1.87 -6.13
N LEU A 96 -8.26 -1.52 -6.47
CA LEU A 96 -9.22 -0.96 -5.54
C LEU A 96 -10.46 -1.85 -5.44
N PHE A 97 -10.95 -1.98 -4.22
CA PHE A 97 -12.13 -2.77 -3.88
C PHE A 97 -13.10 -1.95 -3.04
N SER A 98 -14.37 -2.31 -3.07
CA SER A 98 -15.45 -1.62 -2.36
C SER A 98 -16.33 -2.58 -1.59
N PHE A 99 -16.84 -2.08 -0.46
CA PHE A 99 -17.57 -2.86 0.52
C PHE A 99 -18.82 -2.12 0.98
N SER A 100 -19.88 -2.88 1.27
CA SER A 100 -21.10 -2.37 1.89
C SER A 100 -21.20 -2.61 3.39
N GLU A 101 -20.21 -3.30 3.95
CA GLU A 101 -20.07 -3.61 5.38
C GLU A 101 -18.60 -3.47 5.79
N ILE A 102 -18.35 -3.29 7.08
CA ILE A 102 -17.02 -3.24 7.68
C ILE A 102 -17.04 -4.23 8.85
N GLY A 103 -16.09 -5.17 8.89
CA GLY A 103 -15.94 -6.13 9.98
C GLY A 103 -15.58 -5.47 11.32
N GLN A 104 -15.72 -6.22 12.42
CA GLN A 104 -15.57 -5.67 13.78
C GLN A 104 -14.21 -5.96 14.43
N GLU A 105 -13.57 -7.10 14.16
CA GLU A 105 -12.41 -7.55 14.96
C GLU A 105 -11.19 -7.95 14.12
N ASP A 106 -11.36 -8.35 12.87
CA ASP A 106 -10.29 -8.77 11.96
C ASP A 106 -10.40 -8.09 10.58
N PHE A 107 -9.48 -8.44 9.68
CA PHE A 107 -9.47 -8.00 8.29
C PHE A 107 -9.98 -9.08 7.32
N ASP A 108 -10.47 -10.22 7.81
CA ASP A 108 -10.96 -11.33 6.98
C ASP A 108 -12.09 -10.88 6.04
N TRP A 109 -12.92 -9.93 6.47
CA TRP A 109 -13.98 -9.33 5.66
C TRP A 109 -13.48 -8.63 4.39
N LEU A 110 -12.18 -8.32 4.27
CA LEU A 110 -11.59 -7.75 3.04
C LEU A 110 -11.64 -8.74 1.86
N ALA A 111 -11.72 -10.04 2.13
CA ALA A 111 -11.90 -11.06 1.08
C ALA A 111 -13.30 -11.02 0.43
N ASP A 112 -14.30 -10.48 1.14
CA ASP A 112 -15.71 -10.45 0.71
C ASP A 112 -16.08 -9.18 -0.08
N TYR A 113 -15.16 -8.66 -0.89
CA TYR A 113 -15.38 -7.44 -1.66
C TYR A 113 -16.55 -7.56 -2.64
N GLU A 114 -17.29 -6.46 -2.83
CA GLU A 114 -18.48 -6.47 -3.69
C GLU A 114 -18.20 -6.06 -5.13
N HIS A 115 -17.23 -5.17 -5.30
CA HIS A 115 -16.79 -4.69 -6.61
C HIS A 115 -15.33 -4.26 -6.54
N SER A 116 -14.54 -4.72 -7.49
CA SER A 116 -13.17 -4.26 -7.77
C SER A 116 -13.12 -3.29 -8.94
N ALA A 117 -12.10 -2.45 -9.01
CA ALA A 117 -11.84 -1.60 -10.16
C ALA A 117 -11.64 -2.45 -11.44
N ASN A 118 -12.12 -1.95 -12.58
CA ASN A 118 -11.96 -2.65 -13.86
C ASN A 118 -10.53 -2.51 -14.44
N LYS A 119 -9.73 -1.62 -13.86
CA LYS A 119 -8.36 -1.33 -14.25
C LYS A 119 -7.55 -1.12 -12.98
N ASP A 120 -6.29 -1.52 -13.05
CA ASP A 120 -5.28 -1.19 -12.06
C ASP A 120 -4.66 0.19 -12.31
N MET A 121 -3.92 0.70 -11.33
CA MET A 121 -3.04 1.86 -11.47
C MET A 121 -1.59 1.43 -11.26
N THR A 122 -0.75 1.62 -12.29
CA THR A 122 0.70 1.36 -12.21
C THR A 122 1.38 2.33 -11.25
N ILE A 123 2.24 1.82 -10.37
CA ILE A 123 3.13 2.61 -9.53
C ILE A 123 4.40 2.89 -10.33
N THR A 124 4.75 4.18 -10.48
CA THR A 124 6.00 4.63 -11.11
C THR A 124 6.92 5.33 -10.10
N GLY A 125 8.18 5.50 -10.48
CA GLY A 125 9.22 6.15 -9.67
C GLY A 125 10.07 5.19 -8.83
N PHE A 126 9.67 3.92 -8.70
CA PHE A 126 10.38 2.84 -7.99
C PHE A 126 11.00 1.79 -8.95
N GLU A 127 11.17 2.10 -10.23
CA GLU A 127 11.67 1.16 -11.25
C GLU A 127 13.10 0.67 -10.96
N ASN A 128 13.93 1.49 -10.30
CA ASN A 128 15.26 1.02 -9.87
C ASN A 128 15.17 0.01 -8.72
N ILE A 129 14.18 0.15 -7.83
CA ILE A 129 13.93 -0.82 -6.75
C ILE A 129 13.39 -2.13 -7.34
N GLN A 130 12.48 -2.04 -8.30
CA GLN A 130 11.98 -3.20 -9.06
C GLN A 130 13.12 -4.05 -9.63
N LYS A 131 14.15 -3.40 -10.21
CA LYS A 131 15.34 -4.10 -10.71
C LYS A 131 16.17 -4.78 -9.63
N VAL A 132 16.19 -4.25 -8.40
CA VAL A 132 16.87 -4.91 -7.28
C VAL A 132 16.13 -6.19 -6.89
N TYR A 133 14.79 -6.16 -6.79
CA TYR A 133 14.00 -7.37 -6.57
C TYR A 133 14.19 -8.40 -7.70
N GLU A 134 14.19 -7.95 -8.95
CA GLU A 134 14.48 -8.79 -10.12
C GLU A 134 15.86 -9.46 -10.02
N ASP A 135 16.90 -8.69 -9.70
CA ASP A 135 18.27 -9.19 -9.57
C ASP A 135 18.41 -10.20 -8.43
N VAL A 136 17.81 -9.93 -7.26
CA VAL A 136 17.82 -10.88 -6.14
C VAL A 136 17.17 -12.20 -6.54
N TYR A 137 16.00 -12.14 -7.19
CA TYR A 137 15.26 -13.33 -7.61
C TYR A 137 16.00 -14.12 -8.70
N LYS A 138 16.40 -13.46 -9.80
CA LYS A 138 17.04 -14.11 -10.95
C LYS A 138 18.41 -14.69 -10.63
N ASN A 139 19.16 -14.03 -9.76
CA ASN A 139 20.52 -14.44 -9.39
C ASN A 139 20.57 -15.20 -8.05
N GLN A 140 19.41 -15.53 -7.46
CA GLN A 140 19.31 -16.30 -6.21
C GLN A 140 20.15 -15.70 -5.07
N LYS A 141 20.16 -14.37 -4.97
CA LYS A 141 20.99 -13.65 -3.98
C LYS A 141 20.38 -13.64 -2.58
N PHE A 142 19.21 -14.26 -2.41
CA PHE A 142 18.49 -14.29 -1.14
C PHE A 142 19.30 -14.98 -0.02
N ASP A 143 20.16 -15.95 -0.35
CA ASP A 143 21.00 -16.63 0.64
C ASP A 143 22.18 -15.77 1.16
N ILE A 144 22.36 -14.55 0.63
CA ILE A 144 23.37 -13.60 1.11
C ILE A 144 22.77 -12.83 2.31
N PRO A 145 23.31 -12.97 3.53
CA PRO A 145 22.65 -12.48 4.75
C PRO A 145 22.30 -10.97 4.74
N GLU A 146 23.17 -10.13 4.20
CA GLU A 146 22.94 -8.68 4.13
C GLU A 146 21.86 -8.32 3.11
N ILE A 147 21.72 -9.13 2.04
CA ILE A 147 20.68 -8.96 1.03
C ILE A 147 19.34 -9.41 1.58
N GLU A 148 19.27 -10.57 2.24
CA GLU A 148 18.05 -11.04 2.93
C GLU A 148 17.53 -9.99 3.90
N GLN A 149 18.39 -9.50 4.80
CA GLN A 149 18.00 -8.49 5.80
C GLN A 149 17.52 -7.20 5.13
N ALA A 150 18.26 -6.69 4.14
CA ALA A 150 17.89 -5.45 3.46
C ALA A 150 16.61 -5.61 2.65
N TYR A 151 16.40 -6.77 2.04
CA TYR A 151 15.23 -7.14 1.28
C TYR A 151 13.97 -7.11 2.15
N GLU A 152 14.00 -7.77 3.32
CA GLU A 152 12.85 -7.82 4.23
C GLU A 152 12.48 -6.43 4.78
N VAL A 153 13.47 -5.60 5.11
CA VAL A 153 13.21 -4.22 5.54
C VAL A 153 12.67 -3.37 4.38
N ALA A 154 13.19 -3.57 3.16
CA ALA A 154 12.74 -2.85 1.98
C ALA A 154 11.29 -3.18 1.61
N GLU A 155 10.85 -4.43 1.78
CA GLU A 155 9.45 -4.83 1.56
C GLU A 155 8.50 -4.00 2.43
N LEU A 156 8.77 -3.94 3.73
CA LEU A 156 7.98 -3.16 4.67
C LEU A 156 8.04 -1.65 4.36
N LEU A 157 9.20 -1.13 3.98
CA LEU A 157 9.35 0.28 3.63
C LEU A 157 8.59 0.64 2.34
N VAL A 158 8.55 -0.23 1.33
CA VAL A 158 7.72 -0.03 0.12
C VAL A 158 6.24 0.09 0.49
N ILE A 159 5.75 -0.80 1.36
CA ILE A 159 4.35 -0.77 1.84
C ILE A 159 4.07 0.53 2.60
N LEU A 160 4.97 0.96 3.48
CA LEU A 160 4.82 2.23 4.20
C LEU A 160 4.79 3.44 3.25
N ARG A 161 5.57 3.44 2.17
CA ARG A 161 5.55 4.51 1.15
C ARG A 161 4.26 4.52 0.34
N LEU A 162 3.66 3.36 0.10
CA LEU A 162 2.32 3.27 -0.47
C LEU A 162 1.27 3.87 0.48
N GLN A 163 1.31 3.49 1.75
CA GLN A 163 0.39 4.00 2.77
C GLN A 163 0.53 5.52 2.97
N GLU A 164 1.77 6.04 2.89
CA GLU A 164 2.06 7.48 2.90
C GLU A 164 1.39 8.22 1.74
N LEU A 165 1.52 7.69 0.51
CA LEU A 165 0.86 8.22 -0.67
C LEU A 165 -0.66 8.28 -0.48
N PHE A 166 -1.28 7.19 -0.03
CA PHE A 166 -2.72 7.16 0.21
C PHE A 166 -3.15 8.14 1.30
N ARG A 167 -2.42 8.23 2.42
CA ARG A 167 -2.68 9.21 3.48
C ARG A 167 -2.66 10.64 2.94
N LYS A 168 -1.65 10.98 2.13
CA LYS A 168 -1.50 12.32 1.54
C LYS A 168 -2.65 12.61 0.57
N THR A 169 -2.95 11.68 -0.34
CA THR A 169 -4.05 11.80 -1.31
C THR A 169 -5.40 11.97 -0.62
N TYR A 170 -5.67 11.19 0.42
CA TYR A 170 -6.92 11.29 1.18
C TYR A 170 -7.05 12.63 1.91
N LYS A 171 -5.95 13.15 2.47
CA LYS A 171 -5.92 14.49 3.09
C LYS A 171 -6.28 15.58 2.09
N SER A 172 -5.64 15.60 0.93
CA SER A 172 -5.91 16.60 -0.12
C SER A 172 -7.32 16.48 -0.70
N ALA A 173 -7.86 15.26 -0.76
CA ALA A 173 -9.23 15.00 -1.17
C ALA A 173 -10.26 15.55 -0.18
N LYS A 174 -10.04 15.40 1.13
CA LYS A 174 -10.87 16.04 2.16
C LYS A 174 -10.83 17.56 2.04
N GLU A 175 -9.65 18.14 1.86
CA GLU A 175 -9.46 19.59 1.67
C GLU A 175 -10.19 20.11 0.41
N SER A 176 -10.29 19.28 -0.62
CA SER A 176 -11.00 19.57 -1.87
C SER A 176 -12.48 19.15 -1.88
N ALA A 177 -13.01 18.66 -0.75
CA ALA A 177 -14.38 18.16 -0.59
C ALA A 177 -14.78 17.05 -1.60
N GLU A 178 -13.85 16.17 -1.94
CA GLU A 178 -14.11 14.98 -2.76
C GLU A 178 -14.96 13.97 -1.98
N LYS A 179 -16.12 13.57 -2.54
CA LYS A 179 -17.12 12.75 -1.82
C LYS A 179 -16.64 11.36 -1.41
N TRP A 180 -15.64 10.81 -2.10
CA TRP A 180 -15.09 9.51 -1.74
C TRP A 180 -14.24 9.59 -0.46
N SER A 181 -13.77 10.79 -0.07
CA SER A 181 -12.99 11.02 1.16
C SER A 181 -13.83 11.01 2.45
N ASP A 182 -15.12 10.73 2.34
CA ASP A 182 -16.03 10.47 3.47
C ASP A 182 -16.00 9.01 3.94
N TYR A 183 -15.44 8.08 3.14
CA TYR A 183 -15.46 6.63 3.41
C TYR A 183 -14.07 6.13 3.81
N PRO A 184 -13.94 5.37 4.91
CA PRO A 184 -12.65 4.81 5.32
C PRO A 184 -12.01 3.99 4.20
N MET A 185 -10.69 4.02 4.17
CA MET A 185 -9.89 3.28 3.19
C MET A 185 -8.81 2.46 3.89
N PHE A 186 -8.70 1.20 3.53
CA PHE A 186 -7.71 0.26 4.03
C PHE A 186 -6.64 0.04 2.96
N VAL A 187 -5.37 0.01 3.34
CA VAL A 187 -4.24 -0.02 2.37
C VAL A 187 -3.16 -1.00 2.83
N THR A 188 -2.82 -1.97 1.98
CA THR A 188 -1.70 -2.91 2.17
C THR A 188 -1.17 -3.41 0.81
N ALA A 189 -0.26 -4.37 0.84
CA ALA A 189 0.15 -5.18 -0.30
C ALA A 189 -0.30 -6.63 -0.15
N HIS A 190 -0.40 -7.34 -1.28
CA HIS A 190 -0.77 -8.76 -1.35
C HIS A 190 0.12 -9.61 -0.45
N ASP A 191 -0.49 -10.49 0.35
CA ASP A 191 0.14 -11.34 1.37
C ASP A 191 0.72 -10.61 2.60
N TYR A 192 0.35 -9.34 2.84
CA TYR A 192 0.79 -8.58 4.03
C TYR A 192 -0.36 -8.15 4.95
N GLU A 193 -0.15 -8.35 6.26
CA GLU A 193 -1.11 -8.06 7.33
C GLU A 193 -0.98 -6.64 7.91
N MET A 194 0.06 -5.89 7.51
CA MET A 194 0.24 -4.49 7.91
C MET A 194 -0.76 -3.57 7.19
N ILE A 195 -2.03 -3.67 7.54
CA ILE A 195 -3.12 -2.88 6.96
C ILE A 195 -3.25 -1.54 7.64
N TYR A 196 -3.08 -0.47 6.87
CA TYR A 196 -3.26 0.89 7.33
C TYR A 196 -4.67 1.41 7.00
N LYS A 197 -5.41 1.82 8.04
CA LYS A 197 -6.72 2.45 7.91
C LYS A 197 -6.60 3.97 7.87
N ILE A 198 -7.12 4.57 6.81
CA ILE A 198 -7.25 6.01 6.64
C ILE A 198 -8.69 6.42 6.95
N ASN A 199 -8.82 7.44 7.81
CA ASN A 199 -10.06 7.99 8.38
C ASN A 199 -10.55 7.25 9.64
#